data_AF-C4GGV6-F1
#
_entry.id   AF-C4GGV6-F1
#
_cell.length_a   1.000
_cell.length_b   1.000
_cell.length_c   1.000
_cell.angle_alpha   90.00
_cell.angle_beta   90.00
_cell.angle_gamma   90.00
#
_symmetry.space_group_name_H-M   'P 1'
#
loop_
_entity.id
_entity.type
_entity.pdbx_description
1 polymer ?
#
loop_
_entity_poly.entity_id
_entity_poly.type
_entity_poly.pdbx_seq_one_letter_code
_entity_poly.pdbx_strand_id
1 'polypeptide(L)' 'MYNYQSDTTQFLNEFIEQHPEEAKQRLKNRHLLWDVELNADEQKAFAEARIAKKPYTYQAD' A
#
# COMPACT_ATOMS: atom_id res chain seq x y z
N MET A 1 -1.13 19.47 25.48
CA MET A 1 -0.95 18.50 24.39
C MET A 1 -0.56 19.29 23.15
N TYR A 2 0.62 19.07 22.55
CA TYR A 2 1.07 19.85 21.40
C TYR A 2 0.48 19.25 20.11
N ASN A 3 -0.36 20.01 19.41
CA ASN A 3 -0.84 19.68 18.06
C ASN A 3 0.08 20.31 17.02
N TYR A 4 1.40 20.06 17.14
CA TYR A 4 2.31 20.54 16.12
C TYR A 4 2.14 19.69 14.86
N GLN A 5 1.96 20.38 13.75
CA GLN A 5 1.91 19.80 12.42
C GLN A 5 2.93 20.53 11.56
N SER A 6 3.66 19.80 10.71
CA SER A 6 4.61 20.43 9.79
C SER A 6 3.88 21.28 8.75
N ASP A 7 4.52 22.35 8.30
CA ASP A 7 3.99 23.25 7.26
C ASP A 7 3.55 22.46 6.01
N THR A 8 4.34 21.46 5.61
CA THR A 8 4.02 20.57 4.49
C THR A 8 2.72 19.80 4.71
N THR A 9 2.50 19.26 5.90
CA THR A 9 1.27 18.54 6.19
C THR A 9 0.08 19.49 6.19
N GLN A 10 0.24 20.71 6.70
CA GLN A 10 -0.84 21.71 6.70
C GLN A 10 -1.22 22.11 5.27
N PHE A 11 -0.22 22.39 4.43
CA PHE A 11 -0.41 22.62 3.00
C PHE A 11 -1.16 21.47 2.31
N LEU A 12 -0.75 20.22 2.54
CA LEU A 12 -1.40 19.06 1.91
C LEU A 12 -2.86 18.92 2.33
N ASN A 13 -3.18 19.19 3.60
CA ASN A 13 -4.55 19.16 4.08
C ASN A 13 -5.41 20.23 3.38
N GLU A 14 -4.93 21.47 3.36
CA GLU A 14 -5.62 22.59 2.70
C GLU A 14 -5.80 22.32 1.19
N PHE A 15 -4.78 21.76 0.54
CA PHE A 15 -4.82 21.42 -0.88
C PHE A 15 -5.89 20.35 -1.19
N ILE A 16 -5.97 19.29 -0.39
CA ILE A 16 -6.97 18.22 -0.60
C ILE A 16 -8.39 18.73 -0.34
N GLU A 17 -8.58 19.64 0.62
CA GLU A 17 -9.88 20.28 0.87
C GLU A 17 -10.33 21.15 -0.31
N GLN A 18 -9.41 21.90 -0.91
CA GLN A 18 -9.70 22.77 -2.06
C GLN A 18 -9.87 21.99 -3.37
N HIS A 19 -9.25 20.81 -3.49
CA HIS A 19 -9.21 20.01 -4.71
C HIS A 19 -9.82 18.59 -4.52
N PRO A 20 -11.14 18.46 -4.34
CA PRO A 20 -11.79 17.16 -4.16
C PRO A 20 -11.65 16.23 -5.39
N GLU A 21 -11.35 16.76 -6.58
CA GLU A 21 -11.01 16.01 -7.78
C GLU A 21 -9.74 15.17 -7.63
N GLU A 22 -8.76 15.65 -6.86
CA GLU A 22 -7.50 14.95 -6.61
C GLU A 22 -7.75 13.67 -5.80
N ALA A 23 -8.73 13.69 -4.88
CA ALA A 23 -9.14 12.49 -4.16
C ALA A 23 -9.68 11.40 -5.12
N LYS A 24 -10.44 11.81 -6.15
CA LYS A 24 -10.94 10.87 -7.18
C LYS A 24 -9.81 10.35 -8.07
N GLN A 25 -8.88 11.21 -8.47
CA GLN A 25 -7.71 10.82 -9.25
C GLN A 25 -6.80 9.85 -8.48
N ARG A 26 -6.59 10.09 -7.18
CA ARG A 26 -5.83 9.18 -6.31
C ARG A 26 -6.43 7.79 -6.29
N LEU A 27 -7.75 7.66 -6.15
CA LEU A 27 -8.42 6.36 -6.19
C LEU A 27 -8.25 5.71 -7.57
N LYS A 28 -8.49 6.45 -8.66
CA LYS A 28 -8.29 5.95 -10.03
C LYS A 28 -6.87 5.43 -10.26
N ASN A 29 -5.86 6.16 -9.79
CA ASN A 29 -4.46 5.78 -9.92
C ASN A 29 -4.10 4.57 -9.05
N ARG A 30 -4.69 4.45 -7.85
CA ARG A 30 -4.54 3.25 -7.01
C ARG A 30 -5.12 2.03 -7.71
N HIS A 31 -6.29 2.15 -8.32
CA HIS A 31 -6.93 1.05 -9.04
C HIS A 31 -6.14 0.55 -10.25
N LEU A 32 -5.26 1.37 -10.83
CA LEU A 32 -4.47 0.96 -12.00
C LEU A 32 -3.32 0.01 -11.66
N LEU A 33 -2.65 0.21 -10.53
CA LEU A 33 -1.39 -0.48 -10.21
C LEU A 33 -1.42 -1.30 -8.92
N TRP A 34 -2.39 -1.02 -8.04
CA TRP A 34 -2.36 -1.54 -6.66
C TRP A 34 -3.57 -2.38 -6.30
N ASP A 35 -4.77 -2.02 -6.76
CA ASP A 35 -5.95 -2.86 -6.56
C ASP A 35 -6.00 -3.91 -7.67
N VAL A 36 -5.37 -5.06 -7.41
CA VAL A 36 -5.30 -6.19 -8.35
C VAL A 36 -6.25 -7.30 -7.89
N GLU A 37 -7.08 -7.80 -8.80
CA GLU A 37 -7.82 -9.04 -8.55
C GLU A 37 -6.88 -10.23 -8.69
N LEU A 38 -6.73 -10.99 -7.60
CA LEU A 38 -5.88 -12.17 -7.58
C LEU A 38 -6.70 -13.39 -8.03
N ASN A 39 -6.15 -14.19 -8.94
CA ASN A 39 -6.78 -15.42 -9.38
C ASN A 39 -6.76 -16.48 -8.25
N ALA A 40 -7.93 -17.04 -7.93
CA ALA A 40 -8.08 -18.03 -6.86
C ALA A 40 -7.27 -19.32 -7.10
N ASP A 41 -7.17 -19.77 -8.35
CA ASP A 41 -6.39 -20.96 -8.71
C ASP A 41 -4.89 -20.72 -8.55
N GLU A 42 -4.41 -19.54 -8.91
CA GLU A 42 -3.02 -19.14 -8.70
C GLU A 42 -2.68 -19.03 -7.21
N GLN A 43 -3.56 -18.42 -6.41
CA GLN A 43 -3.38 -18.36 -4.95
C GLN A 43 -3.28 -19.76 -4.34
N LYS A 44 -4.13 -20.69 -4.79
CA LYS A 44 -4.09 -22.08 -4.33
C LYS A 44 -2.77 -22.75 -4.72
N ALA A 45 -2.33 -22.59 -5.96
CA ALA A 45 -1.04 -23.12 -6.43
C ALA A 45 0.14 -22.55 -5.63
N PHE A 46 0.14 -21.26 -5.30
CA PHE A 46 1.17 -20.64 -4.45
C PHE A 46 1.15 -21.19 -3.02
N ALA A 47 -0.03 -21.46 -2.47
CA ALA A 47 -0.18 -22.02 -1.13
C ALA A 47 0.34 -23.48 -1.09
N GLU A 48 0.04 -24.28 -2.10
CA GLU A 48 0.50 -25.67 -2.24
C GLU A 48 2.02 -25.75 -2.48
N ALA A 49 2.59 -24.80 -3.23
CA ALA A 49 4.03 -24.72 -3.50
C ALA A 49 4.86 -24.12 -2.35
N ARG A 50 4.27 -23.84 -1.18
CA ARG A 50 4.94 -23.15 -0.08
C ARG A 50 6.00 -24.02 0.60
N ILE A 51 7.26 -23.58 0.53
CA ILE A 51 8.40 -24.26 1.17
C ILE A 51 8.72 -23.57 2.50
N ALA A 52 9.11 -24.34 3.53
CA ALA A 52 9.57 -23.80 4.79
C ALA A 52 10.85 -22.96 4.59
N LYS A 53 10.78 -21.66 4.90
CA LYS A 53 11.93 -20.75 4.85
C LYS A 53 12.63 -20.76 6.22
N LYS A 54 13.97 -20.75 6.21
CA LYS A 54 14.76 -20.54 7.43
C LYS A 54 14.42 -19.15 8.02
N PRO A 55 14.36 -18.99 9.36
CA PRO A 55 14.03 -17.71 10.01
C PRO A 55 15.08 -16.64 9.70
N TYR A 56 16.32 -17.04 9.45
CA TYR A 56 17.41 -16.16 9.06
C TYR A 56 18.09 -16.71 7.81
N THR A 57 17.94 -16.01 6.69
CA THR A 57 18.50 -16.42 5.39
C THR A 57 20.01 -16.58 5.40
N TYR A 58 20.71 -15.85 6.27
CA TYR A 58 22.17 -15.83 6.37
C TYR A 58 22.72 -16.52 7.62
N GLN A 59 21.86 -17.18 8.40
CA GLN A 59 22.36 -17.98 9.51
C GLN A 59 23.03 -19.23 8.93
N ALA A 60 24.33 -19.37 9.21
CA ALA A 60 25.06 -20.59 8.90
C ALA A 60 24.44 -21.76 9.70
N ASP A 61 24.38 -22.94 9.08
CA ASP A 61 23.89 -24.17 9.71
C ASP A 61 24.80 -24.65 10.85
#